data_AF-A0A819XZN2-F1
#
_entry.id   AF-A0A819XZN2-F1
#
_cell.length_a   1.000
_cell.length_b   1.000
_cell.length_c   1.000
_cell.angle_alpha   90.00
_cell.angle_beta   90.00
_cell.angle_gamma   90.00
#
_symmetry.space_group_name_H-M   'P 1'
#
loop_
_entity.id
_entity.type
_entity.pdbx_description
1 polymer ?
#
loop_
_entity_poly.entity_id
_entity_poly.type
_entity_poly.pdbx_seq_one_letter_code
_entity_poly.pdbx_strand_id
1 'polypeptide(L)'
;MISIAVMSVRAEEKNHRKTDILRTGSTVDIPVEKFHSILDTNIIDTFFICRTCLPHSVITTGNLINTTSAAALHGHPFMSIHAASKGAIVAFTKSLA
;
A
#
# COMPACT_ATOMS: atom_id res chain seq x y z
N MET A 1 -14.37 -6.76 -8.54
CA MET A 1 -14.10 -7.96 -7.73
C MET A 1 -13.04 -7.58 -6.71
N ILE A 2 -13.46 -7.39 -5.47
CA ILE A 2 -12.62 -6.96 -4.36
C ILE A 2 -11.88 -8.21 -3.87
N SER A 3 -10.58 -8.32 -4.11
CA SER A 3 -9.78 -9.35 -3.42
C SER A 3 -9.55 -8.89 -1.98
N ILE A 4 -10.42 -9.34 -1.09
CA ILE A 4 -10.18 -9.37 0.36
C ILE A 4 -9.54 -10.72 0.65
N ALA A 5 -8.30 -10.68 1.12
CA ALA A 5 -7.77 -11.72 1.97
C ALA A 5 -6.89 -11.03 3.02
N VAL A 6 -7.29 -11.19 4.29
CA VAL A 6 -6.67 -10.53 5.44
C VAL A 6 -5.57 -11.46 5.92
N MET A 7 -4.30 -11.12 5.67
CA MET A 7 -3.23 -11.59 6.55
C MET A 7 -2.97 -10.51 7.58
N SER A 8 -3.65 -10.64 8.73
CA SER A 8 -3.32 -9.88 9.94
C SER A 8 -1.95 -10.35 10.40
N VAL A 9 -0.90 -9.68 9.96
CA VAL A 9 0.42 -9.81 10.59
C VAL A 9 0.25 -9.20 11.97
N ARG A 10 0.14 -10.04 13.02
CA ARG A 10 0.39 -9.62 14.40
C ARG A 10 1.88 -9.28 14.49
N ALA A 11 2.24 -8.09 14.02
CA ALA A 11 3.48 -7.45 14.40
C ALA A 11 3.34 -7.09 15.87
N GLU A 12 4.27 -7.55 16.71
CA GLU A 12 4.31 -7.17 18.12
C GLU A 12 4.20 -5.64 18.28
N GLU A 13 3.34 -5.24 19.21
CA GLU A 13 2.99 -3.85 19.53
C GLU A 13 4.20 -3.02 19.96
N LYS A 14 4.94 -2.45 19.01
CA LYS A 14 5.75 -1.25 19.26
C LYS A 14 5.64 -0.30 18.08
N ASN A 15 4.91 0.80 18.33
CA ASN A 15 4.80 2.01 17.49
C ASN A 15 3.74 1.94 16.35
N HIS A 16 2.51 2.35 16.65
CA HIS A 16 1.40 2.50 15.70
C HIS A 16 1.71 3.56 14.62
N ARG A 17 2.44 3.20 13.57
CA ARG A 17 2.36 3.93 12.28
C ARG A 17 1.12 3.43 11.56
N LYS A 18 0.19 4.32 11.19
CA LYS A 18 -0.93 3.96 10.29
C LYS A 18 -0.31 3.43 8.99
N THR A 19 -0.67 2.23 8.55
CA THR A 19 -0.08 1.55 7.38
C THR A 19 -0.80 1.88 6.06
N ASP A 20 -1.75 2.81 6.09
CA ASP A 20 -2.43 3.33 4.92
C ASP A 20 -2.99 4.72 5.24
N ILE A 21 -2.76 5.69 4.36
CA ILE A 21 -3.37 7.01 4.44
C ILE A 21 -4.04 7.40 3.13
N LEU A 22 -5.30 7.79 3.27
CA LEU A 22 -6.06 8.50 2.25
C LEU A 22 -5.96 10.00 2.52
N ARG A 23 -5.49 10.75 1.53
CA ARG A 23 -5.49 12.22 1.56
C ARG A 23 -6.00 12.72 0.23
N THR A 24 -6.99 13.59 0.30
CA THR A 24 -7.56 14.27 -0.86
C THR A 24 -6.98 15.68 -0.99
N GLY A 25 -6.88 16.16 -2.23
CA GLY A 25 -6.44 17.50 -2.55
C GLY A 25 -6.25 17.69 -4.05
N SER A 26 -6.27 18.95 -4.47
CA SER A 26 -5.90 19.35 -5.82
C SER A 26 -4.42 19.07 -6.05
N THR A 27 -4.05 18.47 -7.19
CA THR A 27 -2.67 18.07 -7.48
C THR A 27 -1.70 19.27 -7.45
N VAL A 28 -2.15 20.46 -7.83
CA VAL A 28 -1.32 21.67 -7.84
C VAL A 28 -1.14 22.30 -6.46
N ASP A 29 -2.02 21.96 -5.51
CA ASP A 29 -2.04 22.57 -4.18
C ASP A 29 -1.48 21.63 -3.09
N ILE A 30 -1.17 20.38 -3.41
CA ILE A 30 -0.64 19.43 -2.44
C ILE A 30 0.87 19.67 -2.24
N PRO A 31 1.32 19.95 -1.00
CA PRO A 31 2.75 20.07 -0.71
C PRO A 31 3.51 18.79 -0.99
N VAL A 32 4.77 18.92 -1.42
CA VAL A 32 5.66 17.80 -1.76
C VAL A 32 5.89 16.88 -0.56
N GLU A 33 5.95 17.44 0.65
CA GLU A 33 6.09 16.69 1.90
C GLU A 33 4.89 15.75 2.13
N LYS A 34 3.69 16.20 1.72
CA LYS A 34 2.46 15.42 1.81
C LYS A 34 2.43 14.34 0.74
N PHE A 35 2.97 14.60 -0.45
CA PHE A 35 3.20 13.58 -1.47
C PHE A 35 4.10 12.46 -0.95
N HIS A 36 5.28 12.80 -0.42
CA HIS A 36 6.21 11.83 0.15
C HIS A 36 5.60 11.05 1.30
N SER A 37 4.95 11.72 2.24
CA SER A 37 4.29 11.05 3.37
C SER A 37 3.26 10.00 2.93
N ILE A 38 2.51 10.23 1.85
CA ILE A 38 1.54 9.24 1.33
C ILE A 38 2.25 8.06 0.71
N LEU A 39 3.33 8.27 -0.03
CA LEU A 39 4.10 7.18 -0.64
C LEU A 39 4.85 6.36 0.40
N ASP A 40 5.48 7.02 1.38
CA ASP A 40 6.21 6.37 2.46
C ASP A 40 5.31 5.41 3.23
N THR A 41 4.10 5.87 3.59
CA THR A 41 3.14 5.05 4.30
C THR A 41 2.50 3.96 3.42
N ASN A 42 2.11 4.26 2.18
CA ASN A 42 1.30 3.33 1.41
C ASN A 42 2.12 2.27 0.67
N ILE A 43 3.20 2.67 -0.02
CA ILE A 43 3.97 1.76 -0.88
C ILE A 43 5.32 1.36 -0.26
N ILE A 44 6.01 2.28 0.41
CA ILE A 44 7.33 1.96 0.99
C ILE A 44 7.16 1.02 2.19
N ASP A 45 6.22 1.27 3.10
CA ASP A 45 5.93 0.34 4.19
C ASP A 45 5.45 -1.03 3.64
N THR A 46 4.62 -1.06 2.58
CA THR A 46 4.19 -2.31 1.91
C THR A 46 5.40 -3.09 1.36
N PHE A 47 6.35 -2.41 0.73
CA PHE A 47 7.58 -3.04 0.25
C PHE A 47 8.38 -3.65 1.40
N PHE A 48 8.55 -2.95 2.52
CA PHE A 48 9.29 -3.47 3.68
C PHE A 48 8.62 -4.70 4.30
N ILE A 49 7.29 -4.70 4.40
CA ILE A 49 6.52 -5.86 4.87
C ILE A 49 6.76 -7.04 3.92
N CYS A 50 6.59 -6.85 2.61
CA CYS A 50 6.81 -7.90 1.61
C CYS A 50 8.24 -8.44 1.68
N ARG A 51 9.25 -7.56 1.72
CA ARG A 51 10.67 -7.94 1.83
C ARG A 51 10.95 -8.80 3.07
N THR A 52 10.27 -8.52 4.18
CA THR A 52 10.47 -9.26 5.43
C THR A 52 9.69 -10.56 5.45
N CYS A 53 8.49 -10.60 4.88
CA CYS A 53 7.62 -11.79 4.89
C CYS A 53 7.98 -12.81 3.80
N LEU A 54 8.40 -12.38 2.61
CA LEU A 54 8.66 -13.25 1.47
C LEU A 54 9.66 -14.39 1.76
N PRO A 55 10.78 -14.17 2.48
CA PRO A 55 11.68 -15.27 2.84
C PRO A 55 11.00 -16.37 3.67
N HIS A 56 10.08 -15.99 4.56
CA HIS A 56 9.35 -16.93 5.40
C HIS A 56 8.20 -17.63 4.64
N SER A 57 7.61 -16.98 3.63
CA SER A 57 6.58 -17.58 2.77
C SER A 57 7.14 -18.49 1.68
N VAL A 58 8.46 -18.57 1.51
CA VAL A 58 9.09 -19.63 0.68
C VAL A 58 9.29 -20.90 1.50
N ILE A 59 9.52 -20.75 2.82
CA ILE A 59 9.67 -21.86 3.76
C ILE A 59 8.30 -22.44 4.16
N THR A 60 7.23 -21.65 4.07
CA THR A 60 5.85 -22.03 4.44
C THR A 60 4.93 -21.88 3.23
N THR A 61 3.85 -22.64 3.09
CA THR A 61 2.87 -22.48 1.99
C THR A 61 1.93 -21.27 2.21
N GLY A 62 2.48 -20.14 2.65
CA GLY A 62 1.72 -18.94 3.04
C GLY A 62 1.34 -18.07 1.84
N ASN A 63 0.24 -17.32 1.99
CA ASN A 63 -0.22 -16.34 0.99
C ASN A 63 0.06 -14.92 1.47
N LEU A 64 0.69 -14.09 0.63
CA LEU A 64 0.90 -12.66 0.89
C LEU A 64 -0.15 -11.85 0.14
N ILE A 65 -0.90 -11.00 0.84
CA ILE A 65 -1.95 -10.18 0.24
C ILE A 65 -1.71 -8.70 0.56
N ASN A 66 -1.67 -7.89 -0.49
CA ASN A 66 -1.57 -6.44 -0.40
C ASN A 66 -2.94 -5.78 -0.64
N THR A 67 -3.30 -4.80 0.20
CA THR A 67 -4.56 -4.06 0.06
C THR A 67 -4.42 -2.85 -0.86
N THR A 68 -5.20 -2.84 -1.94
CA THR A 68 -5.32 -1.70 -2.85
C THR A 68 -6.68 -1.00 -2.75
N SER A 69 -6.99 -0.08 -3.67
CA SER A 69 -8.24 0.67 -3.73
C SER A 69 -8.81 0.68 -5.15
N ALA A 70 -10.12 0.85 -5.30
CA ALA A 70 -10.75 1.11 -6.59
C ALA A 70 -10.19 2.36 -7.27
N ALA A 71 -9.66 3.31 -6.49
CA ALA A 71 -8.96 4.49 -6.96
C ALA A 71 -7.65 4.18 -7.72
N ALA A 72 -7.08 2.97 -7.56
CA ALA A 72 -5.95 2.51 -8.35
C ALA A 72 -6.32 2.23 -9.82
N LEU A 73 -7.61 1.97 -10.08
CA LEU A 73 -8.10 1.49 -11.38
C LEU A 73 -9.01 2.52 -12.08
N HIS A 74 -9.62 3.43 -11.31
CA HIS A 74 -10.54 4.42 -11.82
C HIS A 74 -10.16 5.83 -11.32
N GLY A 75 -10.31 6.83 -12.19
CA GLY A 75 -10.07 8.21 -11.85
C GLY A 75 -11.07 8.74 -10.82
N HIS A 76 -10.55 9.26 -9.71
CA HIS A 76 -11.33 9.94 -8.68
C HIS A 76 -10.77 11.36 -8.50
N PRO A 77 -11.58 12.42 -8.65
CA PRO A 77 -11.14 13.79 -8.42
C PRO A 77 -10.49 13.95 -7.05
N PHE A 78 -9.44 14.77 -6.99
CA PHE A 78 -8.68 15.08 -5.77
C PHE A 78 -7.98 13.89 -5.10
N MET A 79 -7.89 12.72 -5.74
CA MET A 79 -7.25 11.52 -5.18
C MET A 79 -5.98 11.11 -5.94
N SER A 80 -5.39 12.00 -6.74
CA SER A 80 -4.28 11.67 -7.65
C SER A 80 -3.11 10.95 -6.96
N ILE A 81 -2.67 11.43 -5.80
CA ILE A 81 -1.54 10.83 -5.06
C ILE A 81 -1.93 9.49 -4.43
N HIS A 82 -3.12 9.41 -3.82
CA HIS A 82 -3.60 8.15 -3.26
C HIS A 82 -3.76 7.09 -4.35
N ALA A 83 -4.36 7.47 -5.49
CA ALA A 83 -4.51 6.63 -6.68
C ALA A 83 -3.15 6.15 -7.19
N ALA A 84 -2.15 7.04 -7.27
CA ALA A 84 -0.78 6.68 -7.65
C ALA A 84 -0.17 5.65 -6.68
N SER A 85 -0.28 5.88 -5.36
CA SER A 85 0.26 4.96 -4.35
C SER A 85 -0.40 3.57 -4.42
N LYS A 86 -1.72 3.51 -4.63
CA LYS A 86 -2.46 2.25 -4.72
C LYS A 86 -2.26 1.55 -6.06
N GLY A 87 -2.05 2.32 -7.14
CA GLY A 87 -1.61 1.82 -8.45
C GLY A 87 -0.23 1.20 -8.39
N ALA A 88 0.70 1.80 -7.64
CA ALA A 88 2.02 1.22 -7.40
C ALA A 88 1.92 -0.13 -6.68
N ILE A 89 1.05 -0.26 -5.67
CA ILE A 89 0.81 -1.54 -4.98
C ILE A 89 0.26 -2.61 -5.95
N VAL A 90 -0.63 -2.24 -6.88
CA VAL A 90 -1.14 -3.18 -7.91
C VAL A 90 -0.01 -3.67 -8.80
N ALA A 91 0.80 -2.76 -9.34
CA ALA A 91 1.93 -3.13 -10.20
C ALA A 91 2.95 -3.98 -9.44
N PHE A 92 3.33 -3.56 -8.24
CA PHE A 92 4.26 -4.27 -7.36
C PHE A 92 3.79 -5.69 -7.05
N THR A 93 2.53 -5.86 -6.64
CA THR A 93 1.97 -7.18 -6.30
C THR A 93 1.95 -8.11 -7.52
N LYS A 94 1.58 -7.59 -8.70
CA LYS A 94 1.59 -8.38 -9.94
C LYS A 94 3.00 -8.80 -10.35
N SER A 95 4.01 -7.98 -10.08
CA SER A 95 5.41 -8.32 -10.36
C SER A 95 6.02 -9.29 -9.35
N LEU A 96 5.42 -9.43 -8.16
CA LEU A 96 5.86 -10.38 -7.13
C LEU A 96 5.29 -11.81 -7.32
N ALA A 97 4.17 -11.93 -8.02
CA ALA A 97 3.47 -13.20 -8.28
C ALA A 97 4.06 -13.92 -9.51
#